data_AF-A0A948GPH8-F1
#
_entry.id   AF-A0A948GPH8-F1
#
_cell.length_a   1.000
_cell.length_b   1.000
_cell.length_c   1.000
_cell.angle_alpha   90.00
_cell.angle_beta   90.00
_cell.angle_gamma   90.00
#
_symmetry.space_group_name_H-M   'P 1'
#
loop_
_entity.id
_entity.type
_entity.pdbx_description
1 polymer ?
#
loop_
_entity_poly.entity_id
_entity_poly.type
_entity_poly.pdbx_seq_one_letter_code
_entity_poly.pdbx_strand_id
1 'polypeptide(L)'
;MKLIAVISMALFLVSMQSGCGTQIGISGQAREDYLKSIKPYGEYWVKEGGTVELRRQDAWACGSAPHNTGADHVTFTHAQLNAEWHSGETDMDIARSRLRKVWIECMKSKGYEYRRTSP
;
A
#
# COMPACT_ATOMS: atom_id res chain seq x y z
N MET A 1 -39.98 -40.68 -4.01
CA MET A 1 -39.25 -39.92 -5.07
C MET A 1 -38.97 -38.46 -4.69
N LYS A 2 -39.93 -37.70 -4.13
CA LYS A 2 -39.70 -36.29 -3.75
C LYS A 2 -38.64 -36.08 -2.64
N LEU A 3 -38.58 -36.98 -1.65
CA LEU A 3 -37.63 -36.87 -0.51
C LEU A 3 -36.16 -37.07 -0.93
N ILE A 4 -35.89 -37.99 -1.86
CA ILE A 4 -34.54 -38.30 -2.35
C ILE A 4 -33.98 -37.14 -3.17
N ALA A 5 -34.81 -36.47 -3.98
CA ALA A 5 -34.43 -35.30 -4.75
C ALA A 5 -34.06 -34.10 -3.84
N VAL A 6 -34.81 -33.90 -2.75
CA VAL A 6 -34.52 -32.83 -1.77
C VAL A 6 -33.21 -33.08 -1.03
N ILE A 7 -32.95 -34.33 -0.62
CA ILE A 7 -31.70 -34.72 0.05
C ILE A 7 -30.50 -34.57 -0.90
N SER A 8 -30.65 -34.99 -2.17
CA SER A 8 -29.60 -34.91 -3.18
C SER A 8 -29.27 -33.45 -3.57
N MET A 9 -30.29 -32.58 -3.65
CA MET A 9 -30.13 -31.15 -3.88
C MET A 9 -29.48 -30.43 -2.69
N ALA A 10 -29.80 -30.82 -1.45
CA ALA A 10 -29.17 -30.28 -0.24
C ALA A 10 -27.67 -30.67 -0.15
N LEU A 11 -27.31 -31.91 -0.49
CA LEU A 11 -25.91 -32.37 -0.53
C LEU A 11 -25.10 -31.64 -1.61
N PHE A 12 -25.71 -31.31 -2.74
CA PHE A 12 -25.06 -30.57 -3.83
C PHE A 12 -24.83 -29.08 -3.50
N LEU A 13 -25.67 -28.47 -2.65
CA LEU A 13 -25.52 -27.09 -2.18
C LEU A 13 -24.44 -26.94 -1.09
N VAL A 14 -24.13 -28.01 -0.35
CA VAL A 14 -23.07 -28.01 0.67
C VAL A 14 -21.68 -28.15 0.04
N SER A 15 -21.55 -28.90 -1.05
CA SER A 15 -20.26 -29.13 -1.72
C SER A 15 -19.72 -27.91 -2.50
N MET A 16 -20.58 -26.94 -2.84
CA MET A 16 -20.16 -25.70 -3.50
C MET A 16 -19.65 -24.60 -2.55
N GLN A 17 -19.71 -24.81 -1.23
CA GLN A 17 -19.22 -23.83 -0.24
C GLN A 17 -17.78 -24.08 0.23
N SER A 18 -17.20 -25.25 -0.05
CA SER A 18 -15.76 -25.47 0.09
C SER A 18 -15.02 -24.97 -1.16
N GLY A 19 -15.34 -23.75 -1.58
CA GLY A 19 -14.54 -22.99 -2.55
C GLY A 19 -13.22 -22.62 -1.88
N CYS A 20 -12.15 -23.22 -2.38
CA CYS A 20 -10.78 -23.10 -1.91
C CYS A 20 -10.32 -21.64 -1.78
N GLY A 21 -10.39 -21.11 -0.56
CA GLY A 21 -9.64 -19.94 -0.12
C GLY A 21 -8.52 -20.38 0.80
N THR A 22 -7.59 -21.22 0.34
CA THR A 22 -6.30 -21.39 1.02
C THR A 22 -5.47 -20.12 0.82
N GLN A 23 -5.89 -19.02 1.44
CA GLN A 23 -4.89 -18.26 2.16
C GLN A 23 -4.28 -19.29 3.11
N ILE A 24 -3.00 -19.62 2.93
CA ILE A 24 -2.20 -20.21 3.99
C ILE A 24 -2.23 -19.15 5.08
N GLY A 25 -3.28 -19.22 5.89
CA GLY A 25 -3.75 -18.17 6.76
C GLY A 25 -2.86 -18.22 7.96
N ILE A 26 -1.71 -17.54 7.86
CA ILE A 26 -1.03 -17.08 9.05
C ILE A 26 -2.12 -16.30 9.81
N SER A 27 -2.52 -16.85 10.95
CA SER A 27 -3.62 -16.39 11.78
C SER A 27 -3.13 -16.33 13.23
N GLY A 28 -3.81 -15.56 14.06
CA GLY A 28 -3.33 -15.29 15.41
C GLY A 28 -2.00 -14.53 15.41
N GLN A 29 -1.14 -14.81 16.39
CA GLN A 29 0.07 -14.02 16.66
C GLN A 29 1.02 -13.92 15.46
N ALA A 30 1.22 -15.01 14.73
CA ALA A 30 2.12 -15.02 13.57
C ALA A 30 1.66 -14.05 12.46
N ARG A 31 0.35 -13.80 12.32
CA ARG A 31 -0.19 -12.83 11.38
C ARG A 31 0.16 -11.42 11.80
N GLU A 32 -0.03 -11.13 13.07
CA GLU A 32 0.26 -9.83 13.65
C GLU A 32 1.75 -9.52 13.59
N ASP A 33 2.60 -10.53 13.81
CA ASP A 33 4.05 -10.39 13.69
C ASP A 33 4.49 -10.16 12.24
N TYR A 34 3.88 -10.88 11.27
CA TYR A 34 4.10 -10.63 9.86
C TYR A 34 3.65 -9.23 9.44
N LEU A 35 2.47 -8.76 9.87
CA LEU A 35 1.98 -7.43 9.54
C LEU A 35 2.89 -6.33 10.11
N LYS A 36 3.46 -6.54 11.31
CA LYS A 36 4.43 -5.63 11.93
C LYS A 36 5.80 -5.63 11.24
N SER A 37 6.16 -6.70 10.52
CA SER A 37 7.45 -6.76 9.80
C SER A 37 7.42 -5.99 8.47
N ILE A 38 6.24 -5.71 7.93
CA ILE A 38 6.07 -4.93 6.70
C ILE A 38 6.35 -3.46 6.99
N LYS A 39 7.45 -2.94 6.45
CA LYS A 39 7.78 -1.52 6.58
C LYS A 39 6.89 -0.65 5.67
N PRO A 40 6.49 0.55 6.12
CA PRO A 40 5.92 1.59 5.28
C PRO A 40 6.77 1.92 4.04
N TYR A 41 6.13 2.36 2.96
CA TYR A 41 6.81 2.64 1.69
C TYR A 41 7.99 3.63 1.82
N GLY A 42 7.81 4.68 2.64
CA GLY A 42 8.81 5.71 2.89
C GLY A 42 10.04 5.20 3.63
N GLU A 43 9.93 4.15 4.44
CA GLU A 43 11.07 3.57 5.17
C GLU A 43 12.05 2.81 4.27
N TYR A 44 11.63 2.42 3.07
CA TYR A 44 12.55 1.84 2.08
C TYR A 44 13.43 2.89 1.41
N TRP A 45 13.22 4.19 1.63
CA TRP A 45 14.10 5.24 1.13
C TRP A 45 15.21 5.50 2.16
N VAL A 46 16.42 5.03 1.88
CA VAL A 46 17.55 5.02 2.82
C VAL A 46 18.65 5.97 2.34
N LYS A 47 19.25 6.72 3.26
CA LYS A 47 20.39 7.61 3.05
C LYS A 47 21.45 7.33 4.12
N GLU A 48 22.70 7.22 3.72
CA GLU A 48 23.81 6.97 4.64
C GLU A 48 23.91 8.08 5.71
N GLY A 49 24.04 7.69 6.98
CA GLY A 49 24.04 8.63 8.11
C GLY A 49 22.71 9.38 8.34
N GLY A 50 21.66 9.09 7.56
CA GLY A 50 20.37 9.75 7.68
C GLY A 50 19.56 9.25 8.88
N THR A 51 18.88 10.16 9.59
CA THR A 51 17.93 9.80 10.63
C THR A 51 16.52 9.64 10.05
N VAL A 52 15.65 8.96 10.80
CA VAL A 52 14.22 8.87 10.45
C VAL A 52 13.61 10.26 10.31
N GLU A 53 13.93 11.16 11.24
CA GLU A 53 13.40 12.53 11.23
C GLU A 53 13.90 13.34 10.03
N LEU A 54 15.18 13.23 9.69
CA LEU A 54 15.73 13.87 8.49
C LEU A 54 15.02 13.38 7.23
N ARG A 55 14.76 12.07 7.12
CA ARG A 55 13.99 11.49 6.01
C ARG A 55 12.58 12.08 5.93
N ARG A 56 11.91 12.30 7.07
CA ARG A 56 10.57 12.92 7.07
C ARG A 56 10.60 14.35 6.56
N GLN A 57 11.55 15.14 7.05
CA GLN A 57 11.75 16.53 6.62
C GLN A 57 12.06 16.61 5.13
N ASP A 58 12.94 15.73 4.64
CA ASP A 58 13.28 15.65 3.21
C ASP A 58 12.08 15.20 2.37
N ALA A 59 11.27 14.25 2.85
CA ALA A 59 10.06 13.82 2.17
C ALA A 59 9.01 14.95 2.04
N TRP A 60 8.84 15.78 3.08
CA TRP A 60 7.98 16.96 3.03
C TRP A 60 8.53 18.03 2.09
N ALA A 61 9.85 18.27 2.14
CA ALA A 61 10.52 19.19 1.22
C ALA A 61 10.37 18.73 -0.25
N CYS A 62 10.27 17.42 -0.49
CA CYS A 62 9.98 16.83 -1.80
C CYS A 62 8.49 16.81 -2.18
N GLY A 63 7.62 17.46 -1.39
CA GLY A 63 6.21 17.64 -1.72
C GLY A 63 5.26 16.61 -1.12
N SER A 64 5.73 15.75 -0.22
CA SER A 64 4.79 14.92 0.55
C SER A 64 4.03 15.76 1.58
N ALA A 65 2.78 15.38 1.87
CA ALA A 65 1.95 16.07 2.84
C ALA A 65 2.56 16.01 4.27
N PRO A 66 2.47 17.11 5.04
CA PRO A 66 3.06 17.22 6.37
C PRO A 66 2.21 16.51 7.46
N HIS A 67 2.01 15.20 7.30
CA HIS A 67 1.44 14.36 8.33
C HIS A 67 2.52 13.45 8.93
N ASN A 68 2.43 13.17 10.24
CA ASN A 68 3.34 12.29 10.96
C ASN A 68 3.49 10.90 10.31
N THR A 69 2.42 10.37 9.71
CA THR A 69 2.45 9.15 8.90
C THR A 69 2.72 9.41 7.41
N GLY A 70 2.41 10.60 6.91
CA GLY A 70 2.54 10.96 5.49
C GLY A 70 3.98 11.02 4.99
N ALA A 71 4.94 11.28 5.86
CA ALA A 71 6.36 11.16 5.50
C ALA A 71 6.84 9.71 5.35
N ASP A 72 6.26 8.80 6.14
CA ASP A 72 6.55 7.36 6.08
C ASP A 72 5.68 6.64 5.03
N HIS A 73 4.58 7.28 4.62
CA HIS A 73 3.69 6.88 3.54
C HIS A 73 3.49 8.06 2.60
N VAL A 74 4.31 8.16 1.55
CA VAL A 74 4.25 9.28 0.58
C VAL A 74 2.80 9.56 0.16
N THR A 75 2.29 10.66 0.68
CA THR A 75 0.92 11.12 0.51
C THR A 75 0.92 12.54 -0.03
N PHE A 76 -0.17 12.90 -0.70
CA PHE A 76 -0.40 14.21 -1.28
C PHE A 76 -1.77 14.73 -0.82
N THR A 77 -1.85 16.02 -0.55
CA THR A 77 -3.10 16.68 -0.19
C THR A 77 -4.09 16.68 -1.37
N HIS A 78 -5.38 16.83 -1.08
CA HIS A 78 -6.39 17.01 -2.14
C HIS A 78 -6.08 18.22 -3.02
N ALA A 79 -5.55 19.31 -2.46
CA ALA A 79 -5.17 20.49 -3.23
C ALA A 79 -4.06 20.18 -4.24
N GLN A 80 -3.02 19.43 -3.84
CA GLN A 80 -1.95 19.00 -4.75
C GLN A 80 -2.48 18.08 -5.85
N LEU A 81 -3.33 17.12 -5.49
CA LEU A 81 -3.92 16.18 -6.44
C LEU A 81 -4.82 16.88 -7.46
N ASN A 82 -5.64 17.84 -7.02
CA ASN A 82 -6.52 18.62 -7.90
C ASN A 82 -5.73 19.59 -8.79
N ALA A 83 -4.61 20.13 -8.31
CA ALA A 83 -3.74 20.99 -9.11
C ALA A 83 -3.02 20.21 -10.22
N GLU A 84 -2.69 18.94 -9.96
CA GLU A 84 -2.05 18.05 -10.93
C GLU A 84 -3.07 17.37 -11.87
N TRP A 85 -4.37 17.42 -11.55
CA TRP A 85 -5.42 16.79 -12.33
C TRP A 85 -5.60 17.44 -13.70
N HIS A 86 -5.68 16.63 -14.76
CA HIS A 86 -5.92 17.11 -16.11
C HIS A 86 -7.35 16.78 -16.58
N SER A 87 -7.96 17.68 -17.36
CA SER A 87 -9.29 17.46 -17.93
C SER A 87 -9.29 16.24 -18.85
N GLY A 88 -10.16 15.27 -18.56
CA GLY A 88 -10.25 14.01 -19.32
C GLY A 88 -9.63 12.80 -18.61
N GLU A 89 -8.98 13.01 -17.47
CA GLU A 89 -8.58 11.89 -16.61
C GLU A 89 -9.81 11.23 -15.97
N THR A 90 -9.77 9.91 -15.82
CA THR A 90 -10.86 9.12 -15.22
C THR A 90 -10.54 8.65 -13.81
N ASP A 91 -9.28 8.78 -13.38
CA ASP A 91 -8.78 8.23 -12.13
C ASP A 91 -7.71 9.14 -11.50
N MET A 92 -7.95 9.57 -10.26
CA MET A 92 -7.05 10.43 -9.47
C MET A 92 -5.68 9.79 -9.24
N ASP A 93 -5.55 8.46 -9.40
CA ASP A 93 -4.26 7.78 -9.34
C ASP A 93 -3.29 8.20 -10.46
N ILE A 94 -3.79 8.73 -11.58
CA ILE A 94 -2.96 9.24 -12.66
C ILE A 94 -2.21 10.51 -12.19
N ALA A 95 -2.93 11.47 -11.61
CA ALA A 95 -2.35 12.67 -11.00
C ALA A 95 -1.42 12.32 -9.83
N ARG A 96 -1.83 11.41 -8.95
CA ARG A 96 -0.99 10.89 -7.86
C ARG A 96 0.31 10.28 -8.35
N SER A 97 0.27 9.55 -9.47
CA SER A 97 1.44 8.92 -10.07
C SER A 97 2.44 9.95 -10.60
N ARG A 98 1.96 11.07 -11.16
CA ARG A 98 2.85 12.19 -11.56
C ARG A 98 3.53 12.83 -10.37
N LEU A 99 2.78 13.19 -9.33
CA LEU A 99 3.35 13.73 -8.08
C LEU A 99 4.36 12.77 -7.46
N ARG A 100 4.06 11.46 -7.46
CA ARG A 100 4.98 10.43 -6.95
C ARG A 100 6.28 10.39 -7.74
N LYS A 101 6.27 10.51 -9.07
CA LYS A 101 7.49 10.56 -9.87
C LYS A 101 8.36 11.75 -9.51
N VAL A 102 7.76 12.94 -9.36
CA VAL A 102 8.48 14.14 -8.93
C VAL A 102 9.09 13.95 -7.55
N TRP A 103 8.32 13.42 -6.59
CA TRP A 103 8.80 13.12 -5.25
C TRP A 103 9.98 12.14 -5.26
N ILE A 104 9.90 11.07 -6.07
CA ILE A 104 10.97 10.07 -6.22
C ILE A 104 12.27 10.71 -6.68
N GLU A 105 12.22 11.53 -7.74
CA GLU A 105 13.43 12.17 -8.28
C GLU A 105 14.03 13.16 -7.27
N CYS A 106 13.20 13.90 -6.54
CA CYS A 106 13.66 14.77 -5.47
C CYS A 106 14.34 14.01 -4.31
N MET A 107 13.80 12.86 -3.91
CA MET A 107 14.43 12.04 -2.86
C MET A 107 15.78 11.50 -3.32
N LYS A 108 15.88 11.03 -4.57
CA LYS A 108 17.16 10.60 -5.17
C LYS A 108 18.17 11.75 -5.21
N SER A 109 17.77 12.96 -5.60
CA SER A 109 18.67 14.11 -5.65
C SER A 109 19.18 14.53 -4.26
N LYS A 110 18.47 14.16 -3.18
CA LYS A 110 18.90 14.34 -1.79
C LYS A 110 19.80 13.22 -1.27
N GLY A 111 20.13 12.23 -2.09
CA GLY A 111 21.00 11.11 -1.76
C GLY A 111 20.28 9.90 -1.14
N TYR A 112 18.95 9.79 -1.32
CA TYR A 112 18.22 8.60 -0.91
C TYR A 112 18.19 7.55 -2.01
N GLU A 113 18.32 6.29 -1.60
CA GLU A 113 18.16 5.11 -2.45
C GLU A 113 16.94 4.30 -1.99
N TYR A 114 16.18 3.77 -2.96
CA TYR A 114 15.08 2.86 -2.65
C TYR A 114 15.62 1.44 -2.45
N ARG A 115 15.58 0.95 -1.21
CA ARG A 115 16.01 -0.39 -0.81
C ARG A 115 14.85 -1.16 -0.21
N ARG A 116 14.04 -1.79 -1.09
CA ARG A 116 13.07 -2.81 -0.66
C ARG A 116 13.79 -4.12 -0.39
N THR A 117 14.46 -4.22 0.75
CA THR A 117 14.86 -5.53 1.28
C THR A 117 13.59 -6.22 1.77
N SER A 118 13.22 -7.35 1.16
CA SER A 118 12.20 -8.23 1.72
C SER A 118 12.62 -8.63 3.15
N PRO A 119 11.68 -8.85 4.09
CA PRO A 119 11.96 -9.64 5.29
C PRO A 119 12.55 -11.00 4.91
#